data_AF-A0A844FZW7-F1
#
_entry.id   AF-A0A844FZW7-F1
#
_cell.length_a   1.000
_cell.length_b   1.000
_cell.length_c   1.000
_cell.angle_alpha   90.00
_cell.angle_beta   90.00
_cell.angle_gamma   90.00
#
_symmetry.space_group_name_H-M   'P 1'
#
loop_
_entity.id
_entity.type
_entity.pdbx_description
1 polymer ?
#
loop_
_entity_poly.entity_id
_entity_poly.type
_entity_poly.pdbx_seq_one_letter_code
_entity_poly.pdbx_strand_id
1 'polypeptide(L)'
;MGRSIHTAYGDNRIYIADRVTNHGEAAEFTEILHHCNLGYPLISPVLEFEAPPHRIEPRNAYATAGIAEWNPYPPPLIGFVEYCFRHKLPPMQPDGHRCVFSTGLSGLP
;
A
#
# COMPACT_ATOMS: atom_id res chain seq x y z
N MET A 1 -12.29 -12.67 15.99
CA MET A 1 -11.58 -11.47 15.49
C MET A 1 -12.32 -10.24 15.98
N GLY A 2 -11.62 -9.31 16.63
CA GLY A 2 -12.14 -7.97 16.95
C GLY A 2 -11.50 -6.94 16.03
N ARG A 3 -12.27 -5.95 15.57
CA ARG A 3 -11.79 -4.83 14.74
C ARG A 3 -12.34 -3.52 15.29
N SER A 4 -11.50 -2.50 15.39
CA SER A 4 -11.93 -1.12 15.56
C SER A 4 -11.45 -0.27 14.38
N ILE A 5 -12.34 0.60 13.90
CA ILE A 5 -12.04 1.60 12.89
C ILE A 5 -12.47 2.94 13.45
N HIS A 6 -11.58 3.93 13.49
CA HIS A 6 -11.92 5.25 14.02
C HIS A 6 -11.21 6.38 13.25
N THR A 7 -11.80 7.56 13.38
CA THR A 7 -11.29 8.85 12.92
C THR A 7 -11.86 9.93 13.85
N ALA A 8 -11.37 11.15 13.77
CA ALA A 8 -11.85 12.27 14.58
C ALA A 8 -12.19 13.48 13.70
N TYR A 9 -13.12 14.32 14.16
CA TYR A 9 -13.42 15.57 13.47
C TYR A 9 -12.18 16.47 13.43
N GLY A 10 -11.79 16.90 12.22
CA GLY A 10 -10.57 17.68 11.98
C GLY A 10 -9.29 16.84 11.80
N ASP A 11 -9.36 15.52 11.97
CA ASP A 11 -8.24 14.62 11.68
C ASP A 11 -8.28 14.16 10.21
N ASN A 12 -7.10 13.96 9.64
CA ASN A 12 -6.92 13.53 8.25
C ASN A 12 -6.47 12.06 8.15
N ARG A 13 -6.80 11.26 9.18
CA ARG A 13 -6.39 9.86 9.32
C ARG A 13 -7.56 8.95 9.61
N ILE A 14 -7.45 7.73 9.11
CA ILE A 14 -8.31 6.60 9.49
C ILE A 14 -7.42 5.58 10.16
N TYR A 15 -7.79 5.20 11.38
CA TYR A 15 -7.08 4.20 12.17
C TYR A 15 -7.85 2.90 12.11
N ILE A 16 -7.16 1.80 11.79
CA ILE A 16 -7.71 0.45 11.78
C ILE A 16 -6.85 -0.38 12.74
N ALA A 17 -7.50 -1.03 13.71
CA ALA A 17 -6.83 -1.93 14.65
C ALA A 17 -7.57 -3.25 14.73
N ASP A 18 -6.86 -4.33 14.42
CA ASP A 18 -7.38 -5.70 14.44
C ASP A 18 -6.77 -6.51 15.59
N ARG A 19 -7.60 -7.35 16.21
CA ARG A 19 -7.21 -8.39 17.17
C ARG A 19 -7.65 -9.74 16.63
N VAL A 20 -6.67 -10.53 16.20
CA VAL A 20 -6.86 -11.95 15.86
C VAL A 20 -6.40 -12.79 17.06
N THR A 21 -7.22 -13.75 17.44
CA THR A 21 -6.96 -14.64 18.58
C THR A 21 -7.17 -16.06 18.12
N ASN A 22 -6.13 -16.89 18.26
CA ASN A 22 -6.24 -18.31 18.08
C ASN A 22 -6.96 -18.90 19.32
N HIS A 23 -8.14 -19.46 19.12
CA HIS A 23 -8.91 -20.15 20.16
C HIS A 23 -8.77 -21.67 20.11
N GLY A 24 -7.92 -22.18 19.22
CA GLY A 24 -7.61 -23.60 19.09
C GLY A 24 -6.61 -24.08 20.13
N GLU A 25 -6.47 -25.40 20.22
CA GLU A 25 -5.54 -26.08 21.14
C GLU A 25 -4.10 -26.18 20.61
N ALA A 26 -3.89 -25.82 19.34
CA ALA A 26 -2.59 -25.89 18.67
C ALA A 26 -2.26 -24.58 17.94
N ALA A 27 -0.99 -24.41 17.59
CA ALA A 27 -0.54 -23.27 16.79
C ALA A 27 -1.13 -23.34 15.37
N GLU A 28 -1.66 -22.22 14.90
CA GLU A 28 -2.29 -22.10 13.58
C GLU A 28 -1.76 -20.87 12.84
N PHE A 29 -1.69 -20.99 11.52
CA PHE A 29 -1.26 -19.90 10.65
C PHE A 29 -2.43 -18.97 10.31
N THR A 30 -2.15 -17.67 10.16
CA THR A 30 -3.14 -16.69 9.74
C THR A 30 -2.52 -15.65 8.82
N GLU A 31 -3.28 -15.20 7.82
CA GLU A 31 -2.90 -14.14 6.90
C GLU A 31 -3.92 -13.01 6.98
N ILE A 32 -3.44 -11.76 6.92
CA ILE A 32 -4.29 -10.57 6.90
C ILE A 32 -3.83 -9.69 5.74
N LEU A 33 -4.80 -9.30 4.90
CA LEU A 33 -4.61 -8.30 3.86
C LEU A 33 -5.62 -7.17 4.05
N HIS A 34 -5.11 -5.96 4.28
CA HIS A 34 -5.93 -4.76 4.20
C HIS A 34 -5.98 -4.29 2.74
N HIS A 35 -7.07 -4.60 2.05
CA HIS A 35 -7.24 -4.24 0.65
C HIS A 35 -7.78 -2.80 0.53
N CYS A 36 -6.89 -1.85 0.28
CA CYS A 36 -7.23 -0.44 0.13
C CYS A 36 -7.21 -0.04 -1.36
N ASN A 37 -8.35 0.36 -1.90
CA ASN A 37 -8.45 0.90 -3.26
C ASN A 37 -8.54 2.42 -3.19
N LEU A 38 -7.60 3.09 -3.85
CA LEU A 38 -7.57 4.55 -3.98
C LEU A 38 -7.73 4.90 -5.47
N GLY A 39 -8.48 5.97 -5.74
CA GLY A 39 -8.74 6.44 -7.11
C GLY A 39 -8.78 7.96 -7.16
N TYR A 40 -9.35 8.51 -8.23
CA TYR A 40 -9.53 9.96 -8.36
C TYR A 40 -10.34 10.54 -7.17
N PRO A 41 -9.97 11.72 -6.63
CA PRO A 41 -8.87 12.60 -7.04
C PRO A 41 -7.52 12.28 -6.37
N LEU A 42 -7.45 11.25 -5.52
CA LEU A 42 -6.24 10.90 -4.74
C LEU A 42 -5.13 10.27 -5.59
N ILE A 43 -5.46 9.59 -6.69
CA ILE A 43 -4.49 8.98 -7.61
C ILE A 43 -4.55 9.73 -8.95
N SER A 44 -3.40 10.22 -9.42
CA SER A 44 -3.30 11.03 -10.64
C SER A 44 -1.88 10.97 -11.25
N PRO A 45 -1.72 11.39 -12.52
CA PRO A 45 -0.42 11.38 -13.21
C PRO A 45 0.68 12.28 -12.63
N VAL A 46 0.33 13.18 -11.70
CA VAL A 46 1.32 13.99 -11.01
C VAL A 46 1.90 13.28 -9.77
N LEU A 47 1.42 12.08 -9.43
CA LEU A 47 1.83 11.36 -8.23
C LEU A 47 2.83 10.24 -8.49
N GLU A 48 3.69 10.06 -7.51
CA GLU A 48 4.55 8.91 -7.33
C GLU A 48 4.30 8.26 -5.97
N PHE A 49 4.43 6.93 -5.90
CA PHE A 49 4.38 6.19 -4.65
C PHE A 49 5.79 6.03 -4.06
N GLU A 50 5.98 6.60 -2.88
CA GLU A 50 7.20 6.50 -2.10
C GLU A 50 7.04 5.44 -1.00
N ALA A 51 8.05 4.60 -0.85
CA ALA A 51 8.17 3.64 0.24
C ALA A 51 9.63 3.57 0.72
N PRO A 52 9.90 3.09 1.95
CA PRO A 52 11.27 2.89 2.41
C PRO A 52 12.05 1.98 1.45
N PRO A 53 13.38 2.09 1.31
CA PRO A 53 14.16 1.22 0.44
C PRO A 53 13.88 -0.27 0.71
N HIS A 54 13.48 -1.01 -0.32
CA HIS A 54 12.99 -2.38 -0.19
C HIS A 54 13.09 -3.14 -1.52
N ARG A 55 12.83 -4.45 -1.50
CA ARG A 55 12.85 -5.28 -2.71
C ARG A 55 11.45 -5.40 -3.33
N ILE A 56 11.37 -5.29 -4.64
CA ILE A 56 10.12 -5.35 -5.41
C ILE A 56 10.17 -6.56 -6.34
N GLU A 57 9.07 -7.32 -6.40
CA GLU A 57 8.93 -8.47 -7.29
C GLU A 57 7.63 -8.36 -8.09
N PRO A 58 7.65 -8.51 -9.44
CA PRO A 58 6.43 -8.57 -10.22
C PRO A 58 5.61 -9.81 -9.85
N ARG A 59 4.27 -9.67 -9.84
CA ARG A 59 3.37 -10.79 -9.52
C ARG A 59 3.45 -11.91 -10.56
N ASN A 60 3.61 -11.56 -11.83
CA ASN A 60 3.61 -12.46 -12.98
C ASN A 60 4.48 -11.90 -14.13
N ALA A 61 4.63 -12.68 -15.21
CA ALA A 61 5.44 -12.31 -16.38
C ALA A 61 4.97 -11.02 -17.06
N TYR A 62 3.67 -10.74 -17.04
CA TYR A 62 3.10 -9.50 -17.61
C TYR A 62 3.57 -8.26 -16.83
N ALA A 63 3.52 -8.32 -15.49
CA ALA A 63 3.95 -7.23 -14.62
C ALA A 63 5.46 -6.97 -14.67
N THR A 64 6.28 -7.93 -15.12
CA THR A 64 7.73 -7.72 -15.31
C THR A 64 8.03 -6.54 -16.23
N ALA A 65 7.18 -6.29 -17.24
CA ALA A 65 7.36 -5.18 -18.16
C ALA A 65 7.29 -3.80 -17.49
N GLY A 66 6.57 -3.68 -16.36
CA GLY A 66 6.36 -2.42 -15.64
C GLY A 66 7.30 -2.19 -14.45
N ILE A 67 8.24 -3.09 -14.16
CA ILE A 67 9.01 -3.03 -12.90
C ILE A 67 9.91 -1.79 -12.81
N ALA A 68 10.39 -1.25 -13.93
CA ALA A 68 11.19 -0.03 -13.97
C ALA A 68 10.37 1.23 -13.62
N GLU A 69 9.05 1.15 -13.80
CA GLU A 69 8.08 2.24 -13.60
C GLU A 69 7.01 1.78 -12.59
N TRP A 70 7.44 1.17 -11.49
CA TRP A 70 6.54 0.57 -10.51
C TRP A 70 5.80 1.60 -9.63
N ASN A 71 6.35 2.79 -9.44
CA ASN A 71 5.84 3.84 -8.55
C ASN A 71 5.12 5.04 -9.18
N PRO A 72 5.26 5.41 -10.48
CA PRO A 72 4.38 6.42 -11.09
C PRO A 72 2.99 5.87 -11.41
N TYR A 73 2.00 6.76 -11.50
CA TYR A 73 0.62 6.42 -11.87
C TYR A 73 0.24 7.02 -13.23
N PRO A 74 0.23 6.25 -14.34
CA PRO A 74 -0.13 6.80 -15.65
C PRO A 74 -1.60 7.22 -15.72
N PRO A 75 -1.98 8.06 -16.72
CA PRO A 75 -3.39 8.34 -17.00
C PRO A 75 -4.15 7.04 -17.33
N PRO A 76 -5.49 7.02 -17.24
CA PRO A 76 -6.28 5.84 -17.58
C PRO A 76 -5.95 5.29 -18.98
N LEU A 77 -5.65 3.99 -19.05
CA LEU A 77 -5.25 3.31 -20.28
C LEU A 77 -6.32 2.30 -20.71
N ILE A 78 -6.84 2.44 -21.93
CA ILE A 78 -7.85 1.53 -22.49
C ILE A 78 -7.21 0.16 -22.71
N GLY A 79 -7.84 -0.90 -22.19
CA GLY A 79 -7.39 -2.27 -22.37
C GLY A 79 -6.13 -2.64 -21.58
N PHE A 80 -5.67 -1.77 -20.69
CA PHE A 80 -4.53 -2.06 -19.82
C PHE A 80 -4.91 -3.07 -18.73
N VAL A 81 -4.13 -4.15 -18.64
CA VAL A 81 -4.22 -5.11 -17.55
C VAL A 81 -3.31 -4.61 -16.43
N GLU A 82 -3.74 -4.73 -15.17
CA GLU A 82 -2.98 -4.19 -14.04
C GLU A 82 -1.53 -4.71 -13.97
N TYR A 83 -0.63 -3.85 -13.51
CA TYR A 83 0.63 -4.29 -12.92
C TYR A 83 0.46 -4.45 -11.42
N CYS A 84 0.89 -5.60 -10.90
CA CYS A 84 0.84 -5.90 -9.48
C CYS A 84 2.23 -6.32 -9.02
N PHE A 85 2.72 -5.65 -7.98
CA PHE A 85 4.06 -5.85 -7.43
C PHE A 85 3.96 -6.28 -5.97
N ARG A 86 4.82 -7.22 -5.57
CA ARG A 86 5.03 -7.60 -4.18
C ARG A 86 6.16 -6.76 -3.60
N HIS A 87 5.86 -6.03 -2.54
CA HIS A 87 6.81 -5.17 -1.84
C HIS A 87 7.34 -5.88 -0.60
N LYS A 88 8.60 -6.30 -0.60
CA LYS A 88 9.28 -6.92 0.54
C LYS A 88 9.93 -5.85 1.40
N LEU A 89 9.10 -5.21 2.24
CA LEU A 89 9.52 -4.15 3.16
C LEU A 89 10.53 -4.66 4.20
N PRO A 90 11.40 -3.78 4.75
CA PRO A 90 12.28 -4.14 5.85
C PRO A 90 11.50 -4.55 7.12
N PRO A 91 12.17 -5.06 8.17
CA PRO A 91 11.51 -5.31 9.44
C PRO A 91 10.81 -4.07 10.01
N MET A 92 9.68 -4.31 10.70
CA MET A 92 8.85 -3.26 11.30
C MET A 92 9.67 -2.36 12.24
N GLN A 93 9.61 -1.05 11.98
CA GLN A 93 10.19 -0.03 12.87
C GLN A 93 9.22 0.29 14.03
N PRO A 94 9.70 0.89 15.14
CA PRO A 94 8.84 1.23 16.28
C PRO A 94 7.63 2.12 15.94
N ASP A 95 7.75 2.97 14.91
CA ASP A 95 6.73 3.88 14.39
C ASP A 95 5.98 3.32 13.15
N GLY A 96 6.33 2.12 12.72
CA GLY A 96 5.78 1.47 11.53
C GLY A 96 6.50 1.82 10.23
N HIS A 97 5.96 1.35 9.11
CA HIS A 97 6.40 1.80 7.78
C HIS A 97 5.49 2.90 7.27
N ARG A 98 6.10 3.96 6.74
CA ARG A 98 5.39 5.04 6.08
C ARG A 98 5.58 4.92 4.57
N CYS A 99 4.48 4.74 3.86
CA CYS A 99 4.42 4.87 2.41
C CYS A 99 3.55 6.08 2.05
N VAL A 100 3.93 6.81 1.00
CA VAL A 100 3.38 8.14 0.70
C VAL A 100 3.08 8.24 -0.79
N PHE A 101 1.95 8.84 -1.15
CA PHE A 101 1.74 9.36 -2.51
C PHE A 101 2.19 10.82 -2.51
N SER A 102 3.24 11.15 -3.27
CA SER A 102 3.80 12.50 -3.35
C SER A 102 3.72 13.01 -4.78
N THR A 103 3.69 14.33 -4.99
CA THR A 103 3.58 14.91 -6.33
C THR A 103 4.92 15.13 -7.04
N GLY A 104 6.02 14.54 -6.54
CA GLY A 104 7.39 14.88 -6.99
C GLY A 104 7.82 16.33 -6.74
N LEU A 105 6.90 17.19 -6.24
CA LEU A 105 7.11 18.60 -5.89
C LEU A 105 7.57 18.73 -4.42
N SER A 106 8.47 17.85 -3.97
CA SER A 106 9.08 17.94 -2.65
C SER A 106 10.06 19.14 -2.61
N GLY A 107 9.52 20.34 -2.46
CA GLY A 107 10.32 21.56 -2.41
C GLY A 107 9.59 22.90 -2.51
N LEU A 108 8.26 22.94 -2.60
CA LEU A 108 7.52 24.20 -2.44
C LEU A 108 7.10 24.36 -0.97
N PRO A 109 7.30 25.55 -0.37
CA PRO A 109 7.10 25.81 1.06
C PRO A 109 5.67 25.57 1.52
#